data_AF-X1AIP8-F1
#
_entry.id   AF-X1AIP8-F1
#
_cell.length_a   1.000
_cell.length_b   1.000
_cell.length_c   1.000
_cell.angle_alpha   90.00
_cell.angle_beta   90.00
_cell.angle_gamma   90.00
#
_symmetry.space_group_name_H-M   'P 1'
#
loop_
_entity.id
_entity.type
_entity.pdbx_description
1 polymer ?
#
loop_
_entity_poly.entity_id
_entity_poly.type
_entity_poly.pdbx_seq_one_letter_code
_entity_poly.pdbx_strand_id
1 'polypeptide(L)'
;MKTTSIKVANPTISEGVKKRFLIISDTHISNSESDFNLAAFKKGIEQINKLKNIDYIIHLGDLTQNGTLLEFEYAKTLMSEIKQKVPVQYVIGNHDALNVGYLLFEEMIGERHFEIEDENFFLLALDSTIPDLATGKINYRTMMRVKNLLLDRPNKMKVVCFHHQLIPIPHTGKERSAILDSGDMLQVLKECGVHLVLNGHRHISNLYTINFGNRDLLAFNSGTFSSNKTRYRENFTYNIIDLNNDIFRFNIIPILQQEKFKKEIFRKVSTYSLRKKKKDEKPFCKIIHFFDSSLSPDDKKTEQTFNKLIQKINNQNDISIVLHSGNVTKNSYKEEYEFARERLKEITYPYIVVPGINDVKPNGYQLWLKNIGDLDSTYEDDKLVVLALDTTTFNSKFGRIGRRRIKEISEQTMKKSREKVICVLCHHEIIPTPMSVWKTELCDKIKTSNFQ
;
A
#
# COMPACT_ATOMS: atom_id res chain seq x y z
N MET A 1 6.09 11.41 31.54
CA MET A 1 7.08 11.59 30.45
C MET A 1 6.64 12.75 29.58
N LYS A 2 7.51 13.72 29.33
CA LYS A 2 7.20 14.93 28.54
C LYS A 2 6.77 14.52 27.13
N THR A 3 5.53 14.84 26.76
CA THR A 3 5.04 14.78 25.38
C THR A 3 5.81 15.81 24.57
N THR A 4 6.85 15.38 23.88
CA THR A 4 7.53 16.18 22.85
C THR A 4 6.53 16.38 21.71
N SER A 5 5.86 17.53 21.70
CA SER A 5 5.08 17.98 20.56
C SER A 5 6.02 18.19 19.38
N ILE A 6 6.09 17.21 18.48
CA ILE A 6 6.77 17.35 17.20
C ILE A 6 5.99 18.41 16.43
N LYS A 7 6.57 19.61 16.30
CA LYS A 7 6.11 20.60 15.32
C LYS A 7 6.27 19.96 13.94
N VAL A 8 5.18 19.48 13.37
CA VAL A 8 5.13 19.11 11.96
C VAL A 8 5.28 20.42 11.20
N ALA A 9 6.50 20.74 10.79
CA ALA A 9 6.75 21.85 9.88
C ALA A 9 5.97 21.56 8.59
N ASN A 10 5.11 22.48 8.17
CA ASN A 10 4.53 22.44 6.84
C ASN A 10 5.66 22.77 5.86
N PRO A 11 6.18 21.81 5.08
CA PRO A 11 7.23 22.13 4.14
C PRO A 11 6.58 22.77 2.93
N THR A 12 6.69 24.09 2.83
CA THR A 12 6.57 24.78 1.56
C THR A 12 7.78 24.38 0.71
N ILE A 13 7.54 23.63 -0.36
CA ILE A 13 8.57 23.31 -1.37
C ILE A 13 9.11 24.64 -1.91
N SER A 14 10.42 24.85 -1.86
CA SER A 14 11.05 26.04 -2.40
C SER A 14 10.80 26.17 -3.90
N GLU A 15 10.56 27.39 -4.38
CA GLU A 15 10.51 27.67 -5.82
C GLU A 15 11.88 27.32 -6.44
N GLY A 16 11.89 26.49 -7.50
CA GLY A 16 13.10 26.21 -8.28
C GLY A 16 13.48 24.73 -8.45
N VAL A 17 12.78 23.78 -7.83
CA VAL A 17 13.11 22.34 -8.00
C VAL A 17 12.70 21.86 -9.38
N LYS A 18 13.65 21.73 -10.30
CA LYS A 18 13.44 21.14 -11.63
C LYS A 18 14.33 19.91 -11.78
N LYS A 19 13.72 18.73 -11.88
CA LYS A 19 14.43 17.45 -12.05
C LYS A 19 13.79 16.61 -13.12
N ARG A 20 14.59 15.96 -13.96
CA ARG A 20 14.16 14.93 -14.90
C ARG A 20 14.79 13.59 -14.53
N PHE A 21 13.93 12.64 -14.18
CA PHE A 21 14.31 11.25 -13.93
C PHE A 21 14.03 10.40 -15.16
N LEU A 22 15.00 9.58 -15.55
CA LEU A 22 14.76 8.41 -16.39
C LEU A 22 14.63 7.19 -15.48
N ILE A 23 13.47 6.54 -15.51
CA ILE A 23 13.17 5.36 -14.71
C ILE A 23 13.08 4.13 -15.61
N ILE A 24 13.86 3.13 -15.26
CA ILE A 24 13.89 1.80 -15.85
C ILE A 24 13.60 0.80 -14.72
N SER A 25 12.99 -0.34 -15.01
CA SER A 25 12.73 -1.38 -14.01
C SER A 25 12.55 -2.73 -14.67
N ASP A 26 12.80 -3.82 -13.93
CA ASP A 26 12.48 -5.18 -14.34
C ASP A 26 13.07 -5.50 -15.73
N THR A 27 14.39 -5.31 -15.88
CA THR A 27 15.08 -5.70 -17.13
C THR A 27 15.15 -7.22 -17.26
N HIS A 28 15.30 -7.94 -16.14
CA HIS A 28 15.42 -9.40 -16.07
C HIS A 28 16.44 -9.96 -17.07
N ILE A 29 17.63 -9.36 -17.12
CA ILE A 29 18.69 -9.76 -18.05
C ILE A 29 19.09 -11.20 -17.75
N SER A 30 19.03 -12.02 -18.79
CA SER A 30 19.44 -13.43 -18.75
C SER A 30 19.83 -13.90 -20.14
N ASN A 31 20.48 -15.06 -20.21
CA ASN A 31 20.76 -15.73 -21.47
C ASN A 31 19.52 -16.46 -22.03
N SER A 32 18.39 -16.45 -21.31
CA SER A 32 17.16 -17.11 -21.74
C SER A 32 16.22 -16.14 -22.44
N GLU A 33 15.89 -16.43 -23.70
CA GLU A 33 14.90 -15.68 -24.46
C GLU A 33 13.47 -15.84 -23.90
N SER A 34 13.22 -16.80 -22.99
CA SER A 34 11.90 -16.95 -22.34
C SER A 34 11.60 -15.80 -21.39
N ASP A 35 12.60 -15.32 -20.66
CA ASP A 35 12.44 -14.35 -19.59
C ASP A 35 12.82 -12.94 -20.03
N PHE A 36 13.84 -12.83 -20.90
CA PHE A 36 14.43 -11.58 -21.35
C PHE A 36 14.16 -11.31 -22.83
N ASN A 37 13.62 -10.12 -23.12
CA ASN A 37 13.42 -9.64 -24.48
C ASN A 37 14.56 -8.73 -24.93
N LEU A 38 15.60 -9.30 -25.55
CA LEU A 38 16.76 -8.55 -26.04
C LEU A 38 16.39 -7.49 -27.09
N ALA A 39 15.38 -7.76 -27.93
CA ALA A 39 14.95 -6.82 -28.96
C ALA A 39 14.33 -5.56 -28.35
N ALA A 40 13.44 -5.74 -27.35
CA ALA A 40 12.89 -4.63 -26.56
C ALA A 40 14.00 -3.89 -25.83
N PHE A 41 14.91 -4.60 -25.15
CA PHE A 41 16.03 -3.98 -24.45
C PHE A 41 16.84 -3.07 -25.38
N LYS A 42 17.37 -3.61 -26.49
CA LYS A 42 18.17 -2.85 -27.46
C LYS A 42 17.42 -1.64 -28.02
N LYS A 43 16.13 -1.81 -28.33
CA LYS A 43 15.29 -0.71 -28.82
C LYS A 43 15.10 0.37 -27.75
N GLY A 44 14.89 -0.02 -26.50
CA GLY A 44 14.77 0.89 -25.37
C GLY A 44 16.04 1.69 -25.14
N ILE A 45 17.21 1.05 -25.19
CA ILE A 45 18.52 1.69 -25.09
C ILE A 45 18.74 2.70 -26.22
N GLU A 46 18.39 2.34 -27.46
CA GLU A 46 18.46 3.26 -28.62
C GLU A 46 17.62 4.52 -28.38
N GLN A 47 16.42 4.38 -27.82
CA GLN A 47 15.55 5.50 -27.49
C GLN A 47 16.10 6.34 -26.34
N ILE A 48 16.54 5.69 -25.26
CA ILE A 48 17.12 6.34 -24.08
C ILE A 48 18.34 7.18 -24.47
N ASN A 49 19.22 6.66 -25.33
CA ASN A 49 20.43 7.37 -25.76
C ASN A 49 20.14 8.64 -26.58
N LYS A 50 18.92 8.82 -27.08
CA LYS A 50 18.49 10.05 -27.78
C LYS A 50 17.92 11.10 -26.82
N LEU A 51 17.60 10.72 -25.58
CA LEU A 51 17.07 11.62 -24.58
C LEU A 51 18.15 12.63 -24.14
N LYS A 52 17.69 13.84 -23.78
CA LYS A 52 18.53 14.95 -23.33
C LYS A 52 18.05 15.46 -21.98
N ASN A 53 18.98 16.09 -21.25
CA ASN A 53 18.73 16.79 -19.99
C ASN A 53 18.17 15.88 -18.90
N ILE A 54 18.73 14.68 -18.75
CA ILE A 54 18.40 13.76 -17.65
C ILE A 54 19.30 14.09 -16.46
N ASP A 55 18.70 14.32 -15.29
CA ASP A 55 19.43 14.56 -14.05
C ASP A 55 19.80 13.25 -13.35
N TYR A 56 18.89 12.27 -13.37
CA TYR A 56 19.10 10.97 -12.71
C TYR A 56 18.55 9.83 -13.55
N ILE A 57 19.27 8.71 -13.59
CA ILE A 57 18.78 7.45 -14.15
C ILE A 57 18.69 6.45 -13.02
N ILE A 58 17.50 5.88 -12.81
CA ILE A 58 17.24 4.93 -11.72
C ILE A 58 16.67 3.64 -12.29
N HIS A 59 17.34 2.53 -11.98
CA HIS A 59 16.85 1.18 -12.23
C HIS A 59 16.16 0.66 -10.97
N LEU A 60 14.85 0.40 -10.98
CA LEU A 60 14.06 0.06 -9.79
C LEU A 60 14.08 -1.45 -9.43
N GLY A 61 15.16 -2.15 -9.74
CA GLY A 61 15.39 -3.57 -9.39
C GLY A 61 14.93 -4.59 -10.43
N ASP A 62 15.30 -5.85 -10.15
CA ASP A 62 15.24 -7.00 -11.06
C ASP A 62 16.07 -6.74 -12.32
N LEU A 63 17.35 -6.39 -12.08
CA LEU A 63 18.35 -6.21 -13.13
C LEU A 63 18.60 -7.53 -13.87
N THR A 64 18.79 -8.60 -13.08
CA THR A 64 19.01 -9.98 -13.52
C THR A 64 17.76 -10.82 -13.31
N GLN A 65 17.66 -11.98 -13.98
CA GLN A 65 16.55 -12.92 -13.79
C GLN A 65 16.75 -13.85 -12.60
N ASN A 66 17.97 -14.28 -12.31
CA ASN A 66 18.25 -15.33 -11.34
C ASN A 66 19.37 -14.96 -10.35
N GLY A 67 19.89 -13.73 -10.38
CA GLY A 67 20.93 -13.29 -9.44
C GLY A 67 22.26 -14.04 -9.58
N THR A 68 22.54 -14.64 -10.74
CA THR A 68 23.76 -15.43 -10.96
C THR A 68 24.91 -14.56 -11.45
N LEU A 69 26.15 -14.97 -11.20
CA LEU A 69 27.36 -14.25 -11.63
C LEU A 69 27.35 -13.95 -13.14
N LEU A 70 27.10 -14.97 -13.98
CA LEU A 70 27.07 -14.80 -15.43
C LEU A 70 25.99 -13.80 -15.90
N GLU A 71 24.84 -13.76 -15.22
CA GLU A 71 23.80 -12.79 -15.52
C GLU A 71 24.18 -11.37 -15.09
N PHE A 72 24.88 -11.20 -13.96
CA PHE A 72 25.40 -9.88 -13.57
C PHE A 72 26.50 -9.39 -14.52
N GLU A 73 27.41 -10.26 -14.96
CA GLU A 73 28.42 -9.91 -15.98
C GLU A 73 27.77 -9.50 -17.30
N TYR A 74 26.75 -10.25 -17.72
CA TYR A 74 26.00 -9.92 -18.92
C TYR A 74 25.21 -8.62 -18.76
N ALA A 75 24.58 -8.41 -17.61
CA ALA A 75 23.86 -7.19 -17.28
C ALA A 75 24.78 -5.97 -17.33
N LYS A 76 25.99 -6.05 -16.76
CA LYS A 76 26.98 -4.95 -16.86
C LYS A 76 27.36 -4.65 -18.30
N THR A 77 27.56 -5.69 -19.10
CA THR A 77 27.88 -5.54 -20.54
C THR A 77 26.76 -4.80 -21.26
N LEU A 78 25.52 -5.26 -21.13
CA LEU A 78 24.36 -4.64 -21.80
C LEU A 78 24.03 -3.25 -21.28
N MET A 79 24.07 -3.03 -19.97
CA MET A 79 23.77 -1.73 -19.38
C MET A 79 24.84 -0.68 -19.70
N SER A 80 26.07 -1.10 -20.03
CA SER A 80 27.12 -0.19 -20.52
C SER A 80 26.79 0.46 -21.87
N GLU A 81 25.79 -0.05 -22.59
CA GLU A 81 25.30 0.56 -23.84
C GLU A 81 24.51 1.86 -23.60
N ILE A 82 24.17 2.19 -22.35
CA ILE A 82 23.59 3.50 -21.99
C ILE A 82 24.69 4.56 -22.01
N LYS A 83 24.60 5.47 -22.99
CA LYS A 83 25.58 6.54 -23.27
C LYS A 83 25.19 7.90 -22.66
N GLN A 84 24.36 7.89 -21.63
CA GLN A 84 23.96 9.10 -20.92
C GLN A 84 25.12 9.65 -20.07
N LYS A 85 25.12 10.97 -19.84
CA LYS A 85 26.20 11.63 -19.07
C LYS A 85 26.16 11.32 -17.57
N VAL A 86 25.00 10.90 -17.08
CA VAL A 86 24.78 10.56 -15.67
C VAL A 86 24.75 9.04 -15.52
N PRO A 87 25.34 8.48 -14.44
CA PRO A 87 25.36 7.05 -14.23
C PRO A 87 23.96 6.51 -13.89
N VAL A 88 23.75 5.23 -14.15
CA VAL A 88 22.57 4.50 -13.69
C VAL A 88 22.75 4.14 -12.22
N GLN A 89 21.77 4.49 -11.40
CA GLN A 89 21.68 4.10 -9.99
C GLN A 89 20.73 2.91 -9.87
N TYR A 90 21.18 1.84 -9.21
CA TYR A 90 20.46 0.57 -9.18
C TYR A 90 19.87 0.31 -7.80
N VAL A 91 18.55 0.14 -7.75
CA VAL A 91 17.85 -0.49 -6.62
C VAL A 91 17.93 -2.00 -6.84
N ILE A 92 18.14 -2.76 -5.77
CA ILE A 92 18.13 -4.23 -5.83
C ILE A 92 16.69 -4.77 -5.86
N GLY A 93 16.41 -5.75 -6.74
CA GLY A 93 15.14 -6.47 -6.80
C GLY A 93 15.23 -7.90 -6.27
N ASN A 94 14.08 -8.57 -6.13
CA ASN A 94 14.06 -9.91 -5.55
C ASN A 94 14.73 -10.96 -6.45
N HIS A 95 14.73 -10.77 -7.77
CA HIS A 95 15.43 -11.64 -8.70
C HIS A 95 16.95 -11.47 -8.61
N ASP A 96 17.43 -10.25 -8.31
CA ASP A 96 18.84 -9.98 -8.06
C ASP A 96 19.35 -10.63 -6.76
N ALA A 97 18.47 -10.78 -5.77
CA ALA A 97 18.79 -11.35 -4.46
C ALA A 97 18.67 -12.90 -4.41
N LEU A 98 18.31 -13.55 -5.51
CA LEU A 98 18.27 -15.02 -5.62
C LEU A 98 19.69 -15.59 -5.61
N ASN A 99 19.85 -16.82 -5.12
CA ASN A 99 21.11 -17.58 -5.22
C ASN A 99 22.31 -16.84 -4.59
N VAL A 100 22.08 -16.13 -3.48
CA VAL A 100 23.09 -15.27 -2.83
C VAL A 100 23.54 -14.09 -3.71
N GLY A 101 22.78 -13.77 -4.76
CA GLY A 101 23.06 -12.71 -5.72
C GLY A 101 23.10 -11.31 -5.11
N TYR A 102 22.57 -11.10 -3.90
CA TYR A 102 22.73 -9.84 -3.17
C TYR A 102 24.20 -9.52 -2.85
N LEU A 103 25.07 -10.52 -2.66
CA LEU A 103 26.52 -10.32 -2.51
C LEU A 103 27.15 -9.90 -3.83
N LEU A 104 26.75 -10.55 -4.93
CA LEU A 104 27.21 -10.20 -6.28
C LEU A 104 26.74 -8.79 -6.67
N PHE A 105 25.53 -8.41 -6.27
CA PHE A 105 25.02 -7.06 -6.45
C PHE A 105 25.92 -6.03 -5.73
N GLU A 106 26.23 -6.27 -4.45
CA GLU A 106 27.12 -5.41 -3.66
C GLU A 106 28.54 -5.32 -4.27
N GLU A 107 29.08 -6.45 -4.74
CA GLU A 107 30.41 -6.53 -5.35
C GLU A 107 30.48 -5.86 -6.72
N MET A 108 29.49 -6.10 -7.59
CA MET A 108 29.59 -5.81 -9.01
C MET A 108 28.80 -4.59 -9.46
N ILE A 109 27.73 -4.24 -8.74
CA ILE A 109 26.76 -3.18 -9.11
C ILE A 109 26.86 -1.99 -8.15
N GLY A 110 26.71 -2.21 -6.84
CA GLY A 110 26.84 -1.16 -5.83
C GLY A 110 26.05 -1.42 -4.54
N GLU A 111 25.99 -0.41 -3.68
CA GLU A 111 25.31 -0.50 -2.39
C GLU A 111 23.80 -0.76 -2.55
N ARG A 112 23.23 -1.60 -1.68
CA ARG A 112 21.79 -1.91 -1.69
C ARG A 112 20.89 -0.78 -1.19
N HIS A 113 21.49 0.24 -0.58
CA HIS A 113 20.84 1.48 -0.15
C HIS A 113 21.70 2.63 -0.64
N PHE A 114 21.11 3.70 -1.16
CA PHE A 114 21.87 4.87 -1.57
C PHE A 114 21.04 6.15 -1.42
N GLU A 115 21.75 7.27 -1.37
CA GLU A 115 21.17 8.61 -1.22
C GLU A 115 21.58 9.48 -2.40
N ILE A 116 20.64 10.28 -2.91
CA ILE A 116 20.91 11.37 -3.85
C ILE A 116 20.39 12.64 -3.21
N GLU A 117 21.25 13.63 -3.04
CA GLU A 117 20.91 14.84 -2.32
C GLU A 117 21.50 16.08 -2.99
N ASP A 118 20.70 17.14 -3.09
CA ASP A 118 21.16 18.50 -3.36
C ASP A 118 20.46 19.48 -2.40
N GLU A 119 20.58 20.79 -2.65
CA GLU A 119 20.01 21.83 -1.78
C GLU A 119 18.51 21.64 -1.50
N ASN A 120 17.72 21.26 -2.49
CA ASN A 120 16.25 21.26 -2.40
C ASN A 120 15.61 19.88 -2.66
N PHE A 121 16.41 18.87 -2.99
CA PHE A 121 15.96 17.52 -3.33
C PHE A 121 16.69 16.45 -2.51
N PHE A 122 15.94 15.43 -2.09
CA PHE A 122 16.47 14.24 -1.44
C PHE A 122 15.75 13.00 -1.96
N LEU A 123 16.53 12.03 -2.45
CA LEU A 123 16.06 10.70 -2.80
C LEU A 123 16.79 9.66 -1.97
N LEU A 124 16.02 8.71 -1.43
CA LEU A 124 16.53 7.59 -0.66
C LEU A 124 16.07 6.28 -1.29
N ALA A 125 17.03 5.45 -1.69
CA ALA A 125 16.80 4.11 -2.19
C ALA A 125 17.00 3.07 -1.09
N LEU A 126 16.09 2.10 -1.00
CA LEU A 126 16.08 1.07 0.04
C LEU A 126 16.06 -0.34 -0.56
N ASP A 127 16.74 -1.25 0.13
CA ASP A 127 16.58 -2.68 -0.09
C ASP A 127 15.25 -3.14 0.51
N SER A 128 14.38 -3.67 -0.35
CA SER A 128 13.12 -4.29 0.07
C SER A 128 13.14 -5.80 -0.05
N THR A 129 14.26 -6.39 -0.45
CA THR A 129 14.36 -7.81 -0.74
C THR A 129 14.38 -8.64 0.53
N ILE A 130 13.85 -9.85 0.42
CA ILE A 130 14.18 -10.95 1.32
C ILE A 130 14.88 -11.99 0.44
N PRO A 131 16.13 -12.37 0.71
CA PRO A 131 16.86 -13.32 -0.13
C PRO A 131 16.02 -14.56 -0.43
N ASP A 132 16.06 -14.99 -1.70
CA ASP A 132 15.33 -16.14 -2.24
C ASP A 132 13.79 -16.08 -2.18
N LEU A 133 13.18 -14.97 -1.75
CA LEU A 133 11.72 -14.80 -1.73
C LEU A 133 11.25 -13.71 -2.68
N ALA A 134 10.16 -13.98 -3.40
CA ALA A 134 9.50 -13.01 -4.28
C ALA A 134 8.69 -11.92 -3.54
N THR A 135 8.68 -11.93 -2.20
CA THR A 135 8.01 -10.91 -1.40
C THR A 135 9.05 -10.02 -0.73
N GLY A 136 8.67 -8.79 -0.43
CA GLY A 136 9.57 -7.80 0.14
C GLY A 136 9.21 -7.37 1.55
N LYS A 137 10.19 -6.78 2.23
CA LYS A 137 10.06 -6.23 3.58
C LYS A 137 11.18 -5.21 3.83
N ILE A 138 10.86 -4.10 4.49
CA ILE A 138 11.88 -3.07 4.84
C ILE A 138 12.49 -3.34 6.23
N ASN A 139 11.69 -3.86 7.16
CA ASN A 139 11.98 -4.07 8.59
C ASN A 139 11.99 -2.78 9.44
N TYR A 140 11.54 -2.94 10.69
CA TYR A 140 11.39 -1.85 11.65
C TYR A 140 12.67 -1.04 11.90
N ARG A 141 13.83 -1.70 12.05
CA ARG A 141 15.11 -1.00 12.29
C ARG A 141 15.49 -0.09 11.12
N THR A 142 15.34 -0.58 9.89
CA THR A 142 15.56 0.20 8.67
C THR A 142 14.58 1.35 8.60
N MET A 143 13.29 1.11 8.85
CA MET A 143 12.27 2.17 8.89
C MET A 143 12.57 3.28 9.88
N MET A 144 13.08 2.96 11.08
CA MET A 144 13.46 3.99 12.06
C MET A 144 14.67 4.81 11.59
N ARG A 145 15.64 4.20 10.91
CA ARG A 145 16.75 4.93 10.28
C ARG A 145 16.24 5.84 9.16
N VAL A 146 15.39 5.31 8.28
CA VAL A 146 14.73 6.05 7.20
C VAL A 146 13.95 7.25 7.75
N LYS A 147 13.19 7.03 8.83
CA LYS A 147 12.41 8.07 9.50
C LYS A 147 13.31 9.23 9.96
N ASN A 148 14.42 8.93 10.63
CA ASN A 148 15.36 9.95 11.07
C ASN A 148 15.95 10.72 9.88
N LEU A 149 16.46 10.02 8.86
CA LEU A 149 17.04 10.64 7.67
C LEU A 149 16.06 11.59 6.97
N LEU A 150 14.80 11.20 6.83
CA LEU A 150 13.79 12.02 6.17
C LEU A 150 13.32 13.21 7.02
N LEU A 151 13.28 13.07 8.34
CA LEU A 151 12.91 14.15 9.27
C LEU A 151 14.00 15.22 9.38
N ASP A 152 15.27 14.84 9.22
CA ASP A 152 16.41 15.77 9.18
C ASP A 152 16.42 16.65 7.92
N ARG A 153 15.54 16.36 6.95
CA ARG A 153 15.42 17.07 5.67
C ARG A 153 14.00 17.62 5.50
N PRO A 154 13.52 18.51 6.40
CA PRO A 154 12.13 18.96 6.40
C PRO A 154 11.78 19.75 5.13
N ASN A 155 12.69 20.59 4.64
CA ASN A 155 12.43 21.55 3.55
C ASN A 155 12.74 21.02 2.13
N LYS A 156 13.08 19.73 1.99
CA LYS A 156 13.43 19.13 0.69
C LYS A 156 12.25 18.41 0.05
N MET A 157 12.23 18.42 -1.27
CA MET A 157 11.48 17.44 -2.05
C MET A 157 12.03 16.05 -1.77
N LYS A 158 11.23 15.23 -1.09
CA LYS A 158 11.59 13.87 -0.67
C LYS A 158 10.99 12.81 -1.57
N VAL A 159 11.84 11.97 -2.14
CA VAL A 159 11.51 10.78 -2.91
C VAL A 159 12.08 9.54 -2.21
N VAL A 160 11.31 8.47 -2.15
CA VAL A 160 11.79 7.17 -1.66
C VAL A 160 11.61 6.13 -2.76
N CYS A 161 12.59 5.28 -2.99
CA CYS A 161 12.46 4.20 -3.97
C CYS A 161 12.87 2.85 -3.37
N PHE A 162 12.16 1.80 -3.78
CA PHE A 162 12.47 0.41 -3.46
C PHE A 162 11.71 -0.50 -4.44
N HIS A 163 12.23 -1.69 -4.70
CA HIS A 163 11.72 -2.53 -5.78
C HIS A 163 10.25 -2.97 -5.62
N HIS A 164 9.87 -3.56 -4.49
CA HIS A 164 8.51 -4.06 -4.27
C HIS A 164 7.49 -2.93 -4.08
N GLN A 165 6.26 -3.08 -4.54
CA GLN A 165 5.24 -2.04 -4.43
C GLN A 165 4.75 -1.78 -3.00
N LEU A 166 4.51 -0.51 -2.68
CA LEU A 166 4.00 -0.05 -1.39
C LEU A 166 2.52 -0.43 -1.16
N ILE A 167 1.70 -0.39 -2.21
CA ILE A 167 0.26 -0.65 -2.19
C ILE A 167 -0.06 -1.67 -3.29
N PRO A 168 -1.02 -2.60 -3.09
CA PRO A 168 -1.47 -3.50 -4.15
C PRO A 168 -1.81 -2.77 -5.46
N ILE A 169 -1.37 -3.34 -6.58
CA ILE A 169 -1.57 -2.76 -7.92
C ILE A 169 -2.57 -3.62 -8.72
N PRO A 170 -3.61 -3.00 -9.31
CA PRO A 170 -4.62 -3.70 -10.11
C PRO A 170 -4.03 -4.35 -11.36
N HIS A 171 -4.73 -5.34 -11.91
CA HIS A 171 -4.37 -6.03 -13.16
C HIS A 171 -3.04 -6.80 -13.13
N THR A 172 -2.51 -7.10 -11.94
CA THR A 172 -1.24 -7.82 -11.80
C THR A 172 -1.39 -9.33 -11.57
N GLY A 173 -2.63 -9.82 -11.45
CA GLY A 173 -2.94 -11.23 -11.16
C GLY A 173 -2.65 -11.67 -9.72
N LYS A 174 -2.06 -10.81 -8.88
CA LYS A 174 -1.91 -11.04 -7.43
C LYS A 174 -2.33 -9.80 -6.65
N GLU A 175 -3.51 -9.87 -6.04
CA GLU A 175 -4.09 -8.77 -5.26
C GLU A 175 -3.40 -8.56 -3.90
N ARG A 176 -2.59 -9.53 -3.43
CA ARG A 176 -1.79 -9.43 -2.20
C ARG A 176 -0.32 -9.58 -2.53
N SER A 177 0.33 -8.47 -2.73
CA SER A 177 1.68 -8.47 -3.28
C SER A 177 2.55 -7.33 -2.80
N ALA A 178 2.03 -6.41 -1.97
CA ALA A 178 2.82 -5.34 -1.37
C ALA A 178 3.85 -5.91 -0.37
N ILE A 179 4.82 -5.09 0.03
CA ILE A 179 5.77 -5.46 1.11
C ILE A 179 5.02 -5.83 2.39
N LEU A 180 5.57 -6.78 3.16
CA LEU A 180 4.93 -7.37 4.35
C LEU A 180 4.61 -6.33 5.43
N ASP A 181 5.42 -5.28 5.51
CA ASP A 181 5.32 -4.18 6.48
C ASP A 181 4.95 -2.85 5.82
N SER A 182 4.16 -2.93 4.73
CA SER A 182 3.73 -1.78 3.91
C SER A 182 2.93 -0.75 4.69
N GLY A 183 2.10 -1.18 5.65
CA GLY A 183 1.38 -0.26 6.51
C GLY A 183 2.30 0.59 7.40
N ASP A 184 3.30 -0.03 8.01
CA ASP A 184 4.28 0.67 8.86
C ASP A 184 5.11 1.64 8.02
N MET A 185 5.53 1.19 6.84
CA MET A 185 6.26 2.04 5.89
C MET A 185 5.39 3.21 5.43
N LEU A 186 4.11 2.99 5.11
CA LEU A 186 3.17 4.05 4.73
C LEU A 186 3.01 5.09 5.84
N GLN A 187 2.96 4.66 7.10
CA GLN A 187 2.92 5.55 8.26
C GLN A 187 4.22 6.37 8.40
N VAL A 188 5.38 5.74 8.22
CA VAL A 188 6.68 6.46 8.23
C VAL A 188 6.73 7.51 7.12
N LEU A 189 6.34 7.15 5.90
CA LEU A 189 6.31 8.06 4.75
C LEU A 189 5.36 9.25 4.97
N LYS A 190 4.19 9.00 5.58
CA LYS A 190 3.23 10.03 5.98
C LYS A 190 3.83 11.00 6.99
N GLU A 191 4.41 10.49 8.07
CA GLU A 191 5.00 11.30 9.15
C GLU A 191 6.20 12.11 8.69
N CYS A 192 7.04 11.51 7.85
CA CYS A 192 8.24 12.13 7.32
C CYS A 192 7.95 13.09 6.18
N GLY A 193 6.75 13.03 5.63
CA GLY A 193 6.36 13.92 4.57
C GLY A 193 7.06 13.66 3.24
N VAL A 194 7.04 12.40 2.80
CA VAL A 194 7.51 12.01 1.47
C VAL A 194 6.50 12.43 0.41
N HIS A 195 6.98 12.82 -0.77
CA HIS A 195 6.15 13.34 -1.87
C HIS A 195 5.92 12.28 -2.95
N LEU A 196 6.91 11.43 -3.19
CA LEU A 196 6.86 10.37 -4.19
C LEU A 196 7.54 9.10 -3.69
N VAL A 197 6.88 7.95 -3.91
CA VAL A 197 7.47 6.62 -3.83
C VAL A 197 7.56 6.00 -5.21
N LEU A 198 8.71 5.44 -5.56
CA LEU A 198 8.96 4.75 -6.83
C LEU A 198 9.18 3.25 -6.59
N ASN A 199 8.40 2.42 -7.29
CA ASN A 199 8.46 0.96 -7.21
C ASN A 199 8.53 0.28 -8.60
N GLY A 200 8.94 -0.98 -8.64
CA GLY A 200 9.00 -1.88 -9.81
C GLY A 200 8.16 -3.14 -9.62
N HIS A 201 8.73 -4.34 -9.87
CA HIS A 201 8.26 -5.68 -9.45
C HIS A 201 6.96 -6.22 -10.09
N ARG A 202 6.00 -5.36 -10.42
CA ARG A 202 4.68 -5.77 -10.94
C ARG A 202 4.55 -5.71 -12.44
N HIS A 203 5.58 -5.21 -13.13
CA HIS A 203 5.64 -5.15 -14.60
C HIS A 203 4.43 -4.42 -15.21
N ILE A 204 3.86 -3.44 -14.49
CA ILE A 204 2.78 -2.58 -14.99
C ILE A 204 2.86 -1.20 -14.36
N SER A 205 2.65 -0.18 -15.17
CA SER A 205 2.70 1.20 -14.74
C SER A 205 1.41 1.57 -14.01
N ASN A 206 1.54 2.08 -12.80
CA ASN A 206 0.39 2.50 -11.99
C ASN A 206 0.73 3.70 -11.12
N LEU A 207 -0.20 4.64 -10.98
CA LEU A 207 -0.02 5.83 -10.15
C LEU A 207 -1.20 5.98 -9.19
N TYR A 208 -0.89 5.99 -7.90
CA TYR A 208 -1.83 6.40 -6.86
C TYR A 208 -1.50 7.78 -6.32
N THR A 209 -2.56 8.51 -5.96
CA THR A 209 -2.47 9.70 -5.09
C THR A 209 -3.11 9.34 -3.76
N ILE A 210 -2.30 9.34 -2.71
CA ILE A 210 -2.71 9.03 -1.34
C ILE A 210 -2.80 10.37 -0.60
N ASN A 211 -4.01 10.78 -0.25
CA ASN A 211 -4.24 12.01 0.50
C ASN A 211 -4.35 11.68 2.00
N PHE A 212 -3.45 12.26 2.81
CA PHE A 212 -3.45 12.08 4.27
C PHE A 212 -4.22 13.18 5.03
N GLY A 213 -5.00 14.00 4.32
CA GLY A 213 -5.75 15.14 4.84
C GLY A 213 -4.95 16.43 4.91
N ASN A 214 -3.68 16.36 5.31
CA ASN A 214 -2.78 17.53 5.36
C ASN A 214 -1.76 17.56 4.21
N ARG A 215 -1.55 16.44 3.50
CA ARG A 215 -0.60 16.34 2.39
C ARG A 215 -0.91 15.17 1.47
N ASP A 216 -0.46 15.28 0.23
CA ASP A 216 -0.46 14.16 -0.72
C ASP A 216 0.87 13.38 -0.70
N LEU A 217 0.77 12.09 -1.02
CA LEU A 217 1.88 11.20 -1.39
C LEU A 217 1.53 10.55 -2.73
N LEU A 218 2.44 10.60 -3.68
CA LEU A 218 2.34 9.84 -4.93
C LEU A 218 3.05 8.49 -4.76
N ALA A 219 2.42 7.42 -5.21
CA ALA A 219 3.05 6.10 -5.31
C ALA A 219 3.00 5.65 -6.77
N PHE A 220 4.16 5.61 -7.42
CA PHE A 220 4.30 5.23 -8.81
C PHE A 220 5.02 3.89 -8.93
N ASN A 221 4.37 2.96 -9.63
CA ASN A 221 4.97 1.70 -10.04
C ASN A 221 5.37 1.79 -11.50
N SER A 222 6.57 1.35 -11.83
CA SER A 222 7.06 1.23 -13.20
C SER A 222 6.55 -0.06 -13.86
N GLY A 223 6.32 -0.01 -15.17
CA GLY A 223 6.26 -1.18 -16.02
C GLY A 223 7.64 -1.87 -16.16
N THR A 224 7.66 -2.94 -16.95
CA THR A 224 8.88 -3.70 -17.26
C THR A 224 9.61 -3.12 -18.48
N PHE A 225 10.93 -3.04 -18.42
CA PHE A 225 11.75 -2.56 -19.55
C PHE A 225 11.97 -3.63 -20.61
N SER A 226 12.17 -4.88 -20.20
CA SER A 226 12.53 -5.96 -21.15
C SER A 226 12.14 -7.36 -20.69
N SER A 227 11.54 -7.56 -19.51
CA SER A 227 11.03 -8.87 -19.15
C SER A 227 9.82 -9.27 -19.99
N ASN A 228 9.84 -10.47 -20.58
CA ASN A 228 8.70 -11.06 -21.31
C ASN A 228 7.48 -11.33 -20.42
N LYS A 229 7.65 -11.25 -19.09
CA LYS A 229 6.59 -11.41 -18.10
C LYS A 229 5.72 -10.16 -18.01
N THR A 230 5.16 -9.70 -19.13
CA THR A 230 4.30 -8.50 -19.23
C THR A 230 2.95 -8.68 -18.54
N ARG A 231 2.18 -7.60 -18.37
CA ARG A 231 0.85 -7.64 -17.73
C ARG A 231 -0.20 -6.98 -18.60
N TYR A 232 -1.31 -7.69 -18.79
CA TYR A 232 -2.46 -7.20 -19.53
C TYR A 232 -2.07 -6.67 -20.93
N ARG A 233 -2.31 -5.39 -21.23
CA ARG A 233 -1.99 -4.74 -22.51
C ARG A 233 -0.77 -3.83 -22.44
N GLU A 234 -0.10 -3.76 -21.30
CA GLU A 234 1.14 -3.00 -21.16
C GLU A 234 2.32 -3.93 -21.43
N ASN A 235 3.03 -3.65 -22.53
CA ASN A 235 4.25 -4.38 -22.91
C ASN A 235 5.46 -3.72 -22.22
N PHE A 236 6.54 -3.56 -22.97
CA PHE A 236 7.80 -2.99 -22.50
C PHE A 236 7.74 -1.47 -22.45
N THR A 237 8.13 -0.88 -21.33
CA THR A 237 8.09 0.57 -21.10
C THR A 237 9.31 1.05 -20.33
N TYR A 238 9.65 2.32 -20.52
CA TYR A 238 10.43 3.10 -19.55
C TYR A 238 9.67 4.38 -19.24
N ASN A 239 10.07 5.07 -18.18
CA ASN A 239 9.36 6.27 -17.74
C ASN A 239 10.28 7.48 -17.69
N ILE A 240 9.74 8.64 -18.07
CA ILE A 240 10.36 9.94 -17.81
C ILE A 240 9.48 10.65 -16.79
N ILE A 241 10.06 11.02 -15.66
CA ILE A 241 9.37 11.79 -14.63
C ILE A 241 10.00 13.19 -14.61
N ASP A 242 9.23 14.20 -15.01
CA ASP A 242 9.62 15.60 -14.85
C ASP A 242 9.01 16.14 -13.56
N LEU A 243 9.85 16.59 -12.64
CA LEU A 243 9.49 17.35 -11.46
C LEU A 243 9.72 18.83 -11.74
N ASN A 244 8.70 19.64 -11.52
CA ASN A 244 8.79 21.09 -11.52
C ASN A 244 8.07 21.63 -10.28
N ASN A 245 8.85 22.01 -9.28
CA ASN A 245 8.42 22.36 -7.93
C ASN A 245 7.61 21.23 -7.27
N ASP A 246 6.28 21.39 -7.22
CA ASP A 246 5.34 20.44 -6.63
C ASP A 246 4.54 19.66 -7.69
N ILE A 247 4.84 19.86 -8.98
CA ILE A 247 4.17 19.20 -10.09
C ILE A 247 5.08 18.10 -10.65
N PHE A 248 4.56 16.88 -10.66
CA PHE A 248 5.15 15.72 -11.32
C PHE A 248 4.40 15.42 -12.63
N ARG A 249 5.16 15.25 -13.71
CA ARG A 249 4.70 14.76 -15.01
C ARG A 249 5.31 13.39 -15.25
N PHE A 250 4.47 12.36 -15.25
CA PHE A 250 4.86 10.98 -15.53
C PHE A 250 4.57 10.68 -17.00
N ASN A 251 5.61 10.39 -17.77
CA ASN A 251 5.51 9.93 -19.14
C ASN A 251 5.89 8.45 -19.21
N ILE A 252 4.91 7.58 -19.43
CA ILE A 252 5.10 6.14 -19.63
C ILE A 252 5.26 5.91 -21.13
N ILE A 253 6.47 5.49 -21.55
CA ILE A 253 6.85 5.42 -22.96
C ILE A 253 6.95 3.94 -23.37
N PRO A 254 6.09 3.46 -24.28
CA PRO A 254 6.20 2.10 -24.80
C PRO A 254 7.39 1.98 -25.76
N ILE A 255 8.12 0.87 -25.65
CA ILE A 255 9.39 0.68 -26.38
C ILE A 255 9.14 0.16 -27.80
N LEU A 256 8.30 -0.87 -27.94
CA LEU A 256 8.04 -1.53 -29.22
C LEU A 256 6.77 -1.03 -29.94
N GLN A 257 5.95 -0.22 -29.29
CA GLN A 257 4.72 0.32 -29.89
C GLN A 257 4.97 1.73 -30.45
N GLN A 258 4.15 2.16 -31.41
CA GLN A 258 4.25 3.51 -31.98
C GLN A 258 4.02 4.60 -30.93
N GLU A 259 4.60 5.78 -31.13
CA GLU A 259 4.58 6.90 -30.16
C GLU A 259 3.18 7.36 -29.72
N LYS A 260 2.13 7.03 -30.47
CA LYS A 260 0.73 7.38 -30.16
C LYS A 260 0.19 6.73 -28.88
N PHE A 261 0.90 5.74 -28.31
CA PHE A 261 0.51 5.05 -27.08
C PHE A 261 1.21 5.57 -25.81
N LYS A 262 1.94 6.68 -25.89
CA LYS A 262 2.53 7.34 -24.70
C LYS A 262 1.42 7.76 -23.75
N LYS A 263 1.53 7.34 -22.49
CA LYS A 263 0.60 7.75 -21.42
C LYS A 263 1.26 8.84 -20.60
N GLU A 264 0.61 9.99 -20.55
CA GLU A 264 1.07 11.15 -19.81
C GLU A 264 0.13 11.45 -18.65
N ILE A 265 0.69 11.66 -17.47
CA ILE A 265 -0.08 11.92 -16.26
C ILE A 265 0.56 13.08 -15.50
N PHE A 266 -0.20 14.14 -15.27
CA PHE A 266 0.20 15.27 -14.43
C PHE A 266 -0.40 15.11 -13.04
N ARG A 267 0.41 15.28 -11.99
CA ARG A 267 -0.04 15.30 -10.60
C ARG A 267 0.68 16.39 -9.82
N LYS A 268 -0.09 17.21 -9.12
CA LYS A 268 0.43 18.17 -8.15
C LYS A 268 0.40 17.52 -6.78
N VAL A 269 1.52 17.56 -6.05
CA VAL A 269 1.58 17.16 -4.64
C VAL A 269 1.22 18.38 -3.81
N SER A 270 0.05 18.37 -3.18
CA SER A 270 -0.41 19.53 -2.42
C SER A 270 -0.25 19.32 -0.92
N THR A 271 0.03 20.42 -0.22
CA THR A 271 -0.09 20.51 1.24
C THR A 271 -1.36 21.28 1.57
N TYR A 272 -2.21 20.71 2.41
CA TYR A 272 -3.51 21.25 2.76
C TYR A 272 -3.50 21.77 4.18
N SER A 273 -4.06 22.96 4.38
CA SER A 273 -4.41 23.39 5.73
C SER A 273 -5.57 22.53 6.23
N LEU A 274 -5.36 21.84 7.34
CA LEU A 274 -6.43 21.09 7.99
C LEU A 274 -7.59 22.04 8.28
N ARG A 275 -8.77 21.69 7.77
CA ARG A 275 -9.98 22.44 8.02
C ARG A 275 -10.22 22.49 9.53
N LYS A 276 -10.27 23.70 10.09
CA LYS A 276 -10.70 23.90 11.48
C LYS A 276 -12.22 23.79 11.55
N LYS A 277 -12.71 22.93 12.43
CA LYS A 277 -14.14 22.85 12.75
C LYS A 277 -14.59 24.19 13.36
N LYS A 278 -15.69 24.77 12.89
CA LYS A 278 -16.28 25.96 13.54
C LYS A 278 -16.93 25.56 14.87
N LYS A 279 -16.94 26.46 15.86
CA LYS A 279 -17.43 26.19 17.23
C LYS A 279 -18.80 25.51 17.27
N ASP A 280 -19.72 25.98 16.42
CA ASP A 280 -21.11 25.49 16.39
C ASP A 280 -21.42 24.61 15.17
N GLU A 281 -20.37 24.11 14.51
CA GLU A 281 -20.54 23.23 13.34
C GLU A 281 -21.03 21.85 13.78
N LYS A 282 -22.23 21.49 13.33
CA LYS A 282 -22.77 20.13 13.48
C LYS A 282 -22.17 19.20 12.43
N PRO A 283 -21.88 17.93 12.79
CA PRO A 283 -21.39 16.96 11.82
C PRO A 283 -22.44 16.71 10.73
N PHE A 284 -21.99 16.47 9.51
CA PHE A 284 -22.88 16.15 8.38
C PHE A 284 -23.68 14.86 8.63
N CYS A 285 -22.98 13.82 9.09
CA CYS A 285 -23.51 12.56 9.63
C CYS A 285 -22.63 12.12 10.80
N LYS A 286 -23.18 11.30 11.71
CA LYS A 286 -22.46 10.77 12.86
C LYS A 286 -22.55 9.25 12.84
N ILE A 287 -21.41 8.60 12.65
CA ILE A 287 -21.29 7.16 12.53
C ILE A 287 -20.56 6.64 13.76
N ILE A 288 -21.09 5.59 14.37
CA ILE A 288 -20.34 4.80 15.36
C ILE A 288 -19.84 3.55 14.67
N HIS A 289 -18.54 3.28 14.76
CA HIS A 289 -17.93 2.08 14.19
C HIS A 289 -17.18 1.31 15.27
N PHE A 290 -17.42 0.00 15.33
CA PHE A 290 -16.66 -0.93 16.17
C PHE A 290 -16.53 -2.28 15.47
N PHE A 291 -15.75 -3.18 16.05
CA PHE A 291 -15.47 -4.50 15.48
C PHE A 291 -15.10 -5.48 16.60
N ASP A 292 -15.13 -6.77 16.26
CA ASP A 292 -14.68 -7.86 17.15
C ASP A 292 -15.36 -7.86 18.53
N SER A 293 -16.67 -8.04 18.51
CA SER A 293 -17.45 -8.18 19.75
C SER A 293 -17.28 -9.56 20.38
N SER A 294 -16.97 -10.59 19.58
CA SER A 294 -16.72 -11.96 20.04
C SER A 294 -17.72 -12.46 21.09
N LEU A 295 -19.01 -12.16 20.88
CA LEU A 295 -20.08 -12.41 21.83
C LEU A 295 -20.28 -13.91 22.06
N SER A 296 -20.38 -14.27 23.33
CA SER A 296 -20.64 -15.63 23.79
C SER A 296 -21.32 -15.57 25.16
N PRO A 297 -22.37 -16.37 25.41
CA PRO A 297 -23.08 -16.37 26.69
C PRO A 297 -22.18 -16.79 27.88
N ASP A 298 -21.11 -17.54 27.59
CA ASP A 298 -20.14 -18.02 28.58
C ASP A 298 -19.02 -17.01 28.89
N ASP A 299 -18.96 -15.90 28.16
CA ASP A 299 -17.91 -14.87 28.32
C ASP A 299 -18.46 -13.60 29.00
N LYS A 300 -18.62 -13.68 30.32
CA LYS A 300 -19.17 -12.57 31.14
C LYS A 300 -18.37 -11.27 31.03
N LYS A 301 -17.06 -11.34 30.80
CA LYS A 301 -16.22 -10.14 30.68
C LYS A 301 -16.51 -9.42 29.37
N THR A 302 -16.60 -10.17 28.27
CA THR A 302 -16.96 -9.64 26.96
C THR A 302 -18.38 -9.08 26.97
N GLU A 303 -19.33 -9.80 27.58
CA GLU A 303 -20.71 -9.33 27.80
C GLU A 303 -20.74 -7.98 28.54
N GLN A 304 -20.08 -7.87 29.70
CA GLN A 304 -20.04 -6.61 30.46
C GLN A 304 -19.45 -5.45 29.66
N THR A 305 -18.45 -5.72 28.83
CA THR A 305 -17.82 -4.71 27.97
C THR A 305 -18.79 -4.26 26.88
N PHE A 306 -19.47 -5.20 26.25
CA PHE A 306 -20.49 -4.92 25.24
C PHE A 306 -21.69 -4.16 25.83
N ASN A 307 -22.14 -4.49 27.04
CA ASN A 307 -23.22 -3.77 27.73
C ASN A 307 -22.86 -2.29 27.93
N LYS A 308 -21.62 -2.01 28.36
CA LYS A 308 -21.12 -0.63 28.50
C LYS A 308 -21.04 0.09 27.15
N LEU A 309 -20.67 -0.61 26.08
CA LEU A 309 -20.67 -0.06 24.72
C LEU A 309 -22.09 0.33 24.29
N ILE A 310 -23.07 -0.57 24.44
CA ILE A 310 -24.48 -0.30 24.10
C ILE A 310 -25.03 0.89 24.89
N GLN A 311 -24.79 0.94 26.20
CA GLN A 311 -25.18 2.09 27.02
C GLN A 311 -24.55 3.39 26.50
N LYS A 312 -23.26 3.37 26.15
CA LYS A 312 -22.59 4.54 25.57
C LYS A 312 -23.17 4.95 24.22
N ILE A 313 -23.51 3.99 23.36
CA ILE A 313 -24.13 4.22 22.04
C ILE A 313 -25.49 4.88 22.23
N ASN A 314 -26.36 4.27 23.05
CA ASN A 314 -27.74 4.72 23.24
C ASN A 314 -27.83 6.07 23.97
N ASN A 315 -26.83 6.42 24.79
CA ASN A 315 -26.73 7.72 25.44
C ASN A 315 -26.14 8.83 24.53
N GLN A 316 -25.69 8.51 23.32
CA GLN A 316 -25.37 9.54 22.32
C GLN A 316 -26.65 10.09 21.70
N ASN A 317 -26.58 11.32 21.18
CA ASN A 317 -27.60 11.90 20.31
C ASN A 317 -27.09 12.01 18.87
N ASP A 318 -28.04 12.14 17.94
CA ASP A 318 -27.82 12.42 16.52
C ASP A 318 -26.95 11.38 15.79
N ILE A 319 -27.05 10.10 16.16
CA ILE A 319 -26.36 9.01 15.46
C ILE A 319 -27.14 8.64 14.20
N SER A 320 -26.47 8.69 13.04
CA SER A 320 -27.05 8.29 11.75
C SER A 320 -27.11 6.77 11.65
N ILE A 321 -26.00 6.09 11.96
CA ILE A 321 -25.90 4.63 11.88
C ILE A 321 -24.77 4.09 12.76
N VAL A 322 -24.94 2.85 13.22
CA VAL A 322 -23.94 2.04 13.91
C VAL A 322 -23.39 0.94 12.98
N LEU A 323 -22.08 0.84 12.84
CA LEU A 323 -21.39 -0.10 11.96
C LEU A 323 -20.59 -1.12 12.78
N HIS A 324 -20.75 -2.40 12.47
CA HIS A 324 -19.98 -3.48 13.08
C HIS A 324 -19.24 -4.32 12.02
N SER A 325 -17.91 -4.25 12.00
CA SER A 325 -17.07 -4.93 10.97
C SER A 325 -16.64 -6.36 11.34
N GLY A 326 -17.59 -7.23 11.70
CA GLY A 326 -17.36 -8.67 11.87
C GLY A 326 -16.71 -9.12 13.17
N ASN A 327 -16.57 -10.45 13.29
CA ASN A 327 -16.30 -11.19 14.52
C ASN A 327 -17.35 -10.86 15.59
N VAL A 328 -18.62 -11.08 15.22
CA VAL A 328 -19.76 -10.85 16.11
C VAL A 328 -19.81 -11.92 17.18
N THR A 329 -19.65 -13.18 16.78
CA THR A 329 -19.61 -14.37 17.63
C THR A 329 -18.16 -14.82 17.85
N LYS A 330 -17.92 -15.57 18.92
CA LYS A 330 -16.59 -16.08 19.26
C LYS A 330 -16.21 -17.30 18.39
N ASN A 331 -17.15 -18.22 18.18
CA ASN A 331 -16.92 -19.53 17.57
C ASN A 331 -17.99 -19.95 16.54
N SER A 332 -18.94 -19.09 16.20
CA SER A 332 -20.09 -19.40 15.34
C SER A 332 -21.06 -20.44 15.90
N TYR A 333 -21.13 -20.64 17.23
CA TYR A 333 -22.11 -21.58 17.80
C TYR A 333 -23.52 -21.02 17.77
N LYS A 334 -24.52 -21.91 17.77
CA LYS A 334 -25.94 -21.54 17.67
C LYS A 334 -26.35 -20.62 18.83
N GLU A 335 -25.93 -20.95 20.04
CA GLU A 335 -26.21 -20.21 21.27
C GLU A 335 -25.54 -18.84 21.24
N GLU A 336 -24.34 -18.73 20.67
CA GLU A 336 -23.63 -17.45 20.49
C GLU A 336 -24.37 -16.55 19.50
N TYR A 337 -24.93 -17.11 18.43
CA TYR A 337 -25.75 -16.39 17.46
C TYR A 337 -27.08 -15.90 18.03
N GLU A 338 -27.78 -16.75 18.79
CA GLU A 338 -29.01 -16.38 19.48
C GLU A 338 -28.74 -15.28 20.50
N PHE A 339 -27.67 -15.42 21.28
CA PHE A 339 -27.21 -14.39 22.21
C PHE A 339 -26.86 -13.09 21.49
N ALA A 340 -26.03 -13.14 20.45
CA ALA A 340 -25.63 -11.97 19.67
C ALA A 340 -26.83 -11.22 19.07
N ARG A 341 -27.83 -11.95 18.54
CA ARG A 341 -29.08 -11.36 18.04
C ARG A 341 -29.79 -10.55 19.12
N GLU A 342 -29.98 -11.10 20.31
CA GLU A 342 -30.65 -10.38 21.40
C GLU A 342 -29.83 -9.17 21.86
N ARG A 343 -28.49 -9.30 21.94
CA ARG A 343 -27.60 -8.19 22.31
C ARG A 343 -27.61 -7.05 21.27
N LEU A 344 -27.63 -7.36 19.97
CA LEU A 344 -27.62 -6.36 18.90
C LEU A 344 -28.94 -5.59 18.80
N LYS A 345 -30.08 -6.21 19.13
CA LYS A 345 -31.39 -5.53 19.20
C LYS A 345 -31.45 -4.39 20.23
N GLU A 346 -30.53 -4.37 21.20
CA GLU A 346 -30.46 -3.31 22.19
C GLU A 346 -29.87 -2.00 21.63
N ILE A 347 -29.30 -2.01 20.43
CA ILE A 347 -28.87 -0.79 19.74
C ILE A 347 -30.12 -0.03 19.30
N THR A 348 -30.35 1.17 19.83
CA THR A 348 -31.56 1.97 19.55
C THR A 348 -31.51 2.72 18.21
N TYR A 349 -30.37 2.67 17.53
CA TYR A 349 -30.12 3.34 16.25
C TYR A 349 -30.10 2.33 15.10
N PRO A 350 -30.33 2.76 13.85
CA PRO A 350 -30.05 1.92 12.69
C PRO A 350 -28.64 1.35 12.77
N TYR A 351 -28.47 0.06 12.48
CA TYR A 351 -27.18 -0.58 12.49
C TYR A 351 -27.01 -1.55 11.32
N ILE A 352 -25.76 -1.76 10.92
CA ILE A 352 -25.39 -2.73 9.89
C ILE A 352 -24.15 -3.50 10.34
N VAL A 353 -24.16 -4.80 10.08
CA VAL A 353 -23.15 -5.74 10.55
C VAL A 353 -22.70 -6.58 9.37
N VAL A 354 -21.40 -6.80 9.23
CA VAL A 354 -20.83 -7.77 8.29
C VAL A 354 -20.24 -8.94 9.05
N PRO A 355 -20.20 -10.16 8.47
CA PRO A 355 -19.54 -11.30 9.11
C PRO A 355 -18.01 -11.11 9.12
N GLY A 356 -17.37 -11.63 10.17
CA GLY A 356 -15.92 -11.82 10.24
C GLY A 356 -15.52 -13.29 10.23
N ILE A 357 -14.22 -13.55 10.35
CA ILE A 357 -13.66 -14.90 10.27
C ILE A 357 -14.27 -15.84 11.33
N ASN A 358 -14.52 -15.31 12.53
CA ASN A 358 -15.10 -16.09 13.63
C ASN A 358 -16.59 -16.38 13.47
N ASP A 359 -17.27 -15.73 12.53
CA ASP A 359 -18.71 -15.88 12.26
C ASP A 359 -18.99 -16.94 11.21
N VAL A 360 -17.99 -17.33 10.41
CA VAL A 360 -18.17 -18.25 9.27
C VAL A 360 -17.45 -19.58 9.44
N LYS A 361 -17.15 -19.97 10.69
CA LYS A 361 -16.74 -21.35 11.03
C LYS A 361 -17.90 -22.32 10.70
N PRO A 362 -17.72 -23.65 10.69
CA PRO A 362 -18.73 -24.59 10.18
C PRO A 362 -20.17 -24.30 10.65
N ASN A 363 -21.12 -24.28 9.70
CA ASN A 363 -22.54 -23.85 9.83
C ASN A 363 -22.78 -22.34 10.05
N GLY A 364 -21.73 -21.53 10.17
CA GLY A 364 -21.79 -20.10 10.47
C GLY A 364 -22.62 -19.28 9.48
N TYR A 365 -22.47 -19.50 8.17
CA TYR A 365 -23.29 -18.79 7.15
C TYR A 365 -24.80 -19.02 7.33
N GLN A 366 -25.21 -20.26 7.61
CA GLN A 366 -26.62 -20.59 7.80
C GLN A 366 -27.16 -19.96 9.09
N LEU A 367 -26.35 -20.00 10.16
CA LEU A 367 -26.70 -19.40 11.44
C LEU A 367 -26.73 -17.86 11.36
N TRP A 368 -25.83 -17.26 10.58
CA TRP A 368 -25.82 -15.82 10.29
C TRP A 368 -27.10 -15.37 9.60
N LEU A 369 -27.46 -16.01 8.48
CA LEU A 369 -28.68 -15.70 7.75
C LEU A 369 -29.95 -15.86 8.61
N LYS A 370 -29.95 -16.84 9.52
CA LYS A 370 -31.07 -17.10 10.42
C LYS A 370 -31.18 -16.10 11.58
N ASN A 371 -30.05 -15.65 12.13
CA ASN A 371 -30.04 -14.91 13.41
C ASN A 371 -29.63 -13.44 13.30
N ILE A 372 -28.79 -13.10 12.32
CA ILE A 372 -28.23 -11.75 12.18
C ILE A 372 -28.86 -11.03 10.99
N GLY A 373 -28.81 -11.63 9.79
CA GLY A 373 -29.38 -11.04 8.58
C GLY A 373 -28.58 -11.39 7.33
N ASP A 374 -28.72 -10.57 6.29
CA ASP A 374 -28.01 -10.79 5.02
C ASP A 374 -26.49 -10.68 5.19
N LEU A 375 -25.74 -11.45 4.39
CA LEU A 375 -24.28 -11.37 4.33
C LEU A 375 -23.82 -10.06 3.70
N ASP A 376 -24.58 -9.62 2.70
CA ASP A 376 -24.38 -8.40 1.95
C ASP A 376 -25.61 -7.54 2.12
N SER A 377 -25.47 -6.42 2.81
CA SER A 377 -26.57 -5.52 3.10
C SER A 377 -26.23 -4.10 2.70
N THR A 378 -27.26 -3.26 2.56
CA THR A 378 -27.09 -1.85 2.23
C THR A 378 -27.98 -1.01 3.12
N TYR A 379 -27.41 0.02 3.73
CA TYR A 379 -28.15 1.09 4.37
C TYR A 379 -28.09 2.33 3.49
N GLU A 380 -29.20 3.05 3.38
CA GLU A 380 -29.27 4.30 2.64
C GLU A 380 -30.23 5.27 3.32
N ASP A 381 -29.77 6.49 3.55
CA ASP A 381 -30.58 7.64 3.92
C ASP A 381 -30.33 8.80 2.92
N ASP A 382 -30.80 10.00 3.23
CA ASP A 382 -30.65 11.17 2.35
C ASP A 382 -29.18 11.62 2.16
N LYS A 383 -28.27 11.21 3.04
CA LYS A 383 -26.89 11.71 3.15
C LYS A 383 -25.82 10.63 2.94
N LEU A 384 -26.13 9.39 3.27
CA LEU A 384 -25.18 8.29 3.45
C LEU A 384 -25.70 7.03 2.77
N VAL A 385 -24.79 6.31 2.12
CA VAL A 385 -24.99 4.93 1.69
C VAL A 385 -23.91 4.09 2.36
N VAL A 386 -24.29 3.03 3.06
CA VAL A 386 -23.34 2.04 3.58
C VAL A 386 -23.51 0.74 2.81
N LEU A 387 -22.46 0.33 2.11
CA LEU A 387 -22.37 -0.94 1.41
C LEU A 387 -21.64 -1.93 2.34
N ALA A 388 -22.39 -2.79 3.01
CA ALA A 388 -21.85 -3.84 3.87
C ALA A 388 -21.52 -5.08 3.03
N LEU A 389 -20.25 -5.48 3.10
CA LEU A 389 -19.70 -6.52 2.25
C LEU A 389 -19.17 -7.70 3.06
N ASP A 390 -19.79 -8.87 2.88
CA ASP A 390 -19.15 -10.13 3.23
C ASP A 390 -17.88 -10.31 2.39
N THR A 391 -16.75 -10.33 3.10
CA THR A 391 -15.42 -10.60 2.56
C THR A 391 -14.91 -11.95 3.01
N THR A 392 -15.64 -12.67 3.84
CA THR A 392 -15.21 -13.93 4.42
C THR A 392 -15.14 -15.03 3.37
N THR A 393 -14.43 -16.09 3.71
CA THR A 393 -14.39 -17.30 2.89
C THR A 393 -14.35 -18.47 3.86
N PHE A 394 -15.11 -19.52 3.56
CA PHE A 394 -15.20 -20.70 4.41
C PHE A 394 -13.80 -21.23 4.79
N ASN A 395 -13.58 -21.41 6.10
CA ASN A 395 -12.32 -21.90 6.67
C ASN A 395 -11.05 -21.13 6.24
N SER A 396 -11.18 -19.83 5.94
CA SER A 396 -10.09 -18.99 5.47
C SER A 396 -9.95 -17.73 6.33
N LYS A 397 -8.71 -17.41 6.72
CA LYS A 397 -8.38 -16.12 7.37
C LYS A 397 -8.25 -14.97 6.36
N PHE A 398 -8.46 -15.27 5.09
CA PHE A 398 -8.14 -14.40 3.98
C PHE A 398 -9.41 -13.92 3.31
N GLY A 399 -9.60 -12.60 3.32
CA GLY A 399 -10.77 -11.96 2.73
C GLY A 399 -10.77 -11.95 1.20
N ARG A 400 -11.94 -12.15 0.58
CA ARG A 400 -12.11 -12.15 -0.88
C ARG A 400 -13.35 -11.35 -1.27
N ILE A 401 -13.21 -10.54 -2.32
CA ILE A 401 -14.32 -9.91 -3.03
C ILE A 401 -14.23 -10.37 -4.49
N GLY A 402 -15.30 -10.98 -5.00
CA GLY A 402 -15.33 -11.46 -6.38
C GLY A 402 -15.33 -10.32 -7.40
N ARG A 403 -14.74 -10.53 -8.58
CA ARG A 403 -14.63 -9.50 -9.64
C ARG A 403 -15.98 -8.93 -10.08
N ARG A 404 -17.00 -9.79 -10.22
CA ARG A 404 -18.38 -9.36 -10.54
C ARG A 404 -18.90 -8.39 -9.47
N ARG A 405 -18.69 -8.73 -8.22
CA ARG A 405 -19.14 -7.93 -7.08
C ARG A 405 -18.39 -6.61 -6.96
N ILE A 406 -17.08 -6.59 -7.22
CA ILE A 406 -16.31 -5.34 -7.35
C ILE A 406 -16.91 -4.44 -8.42
N LYS A 407 -17.31 -5.00 -9.58
CA LYS A 407 -17.95 -4.24 -10.66
C LYS A 407 -19.30 -3.65 -10.21
N GLU A 408 -20.15 -4.47 -9.58
CA GLU A 408 -21.45 -4.03 -9.06
C GLU A 408 -21.31 -2.91 -8.01
N ILE A 409 -20.39 -3.05 -7.06
CA ILE A 409 -20.09 -2.02 -6.04
C ILE A 409 -19.58 -0.74 -6.70
N SER A 410 -18.70 -0.86 -7.70
CA SER A 410 -18.16 0.29 -8.43
C SER A 410 -19.27 1.06 -9.14
N GLU A 411 -20.15 0.37 -9.87
CA GLU A 411 -21.29 0.98 -10.55
C GLU A 411 -22.24 1.69 -9.57
N GLN A 412 -22.57 1.06 -8.44
CA GLN A 412 -23.40 1.67 -7.40
C GLN A 412 -22.73 2.91 -6.78
N THR A 413 -21.44 2.81 -6.47
CA THR A 413 -20.65 3.92 -5.90
C THR A 413 -20.62 5.10 -6.88
N MET A 414 -20.36 4.85 -8.16
CA MET A 414 -20.33 5.91 -9.18
C MET A 414 -21.68 6.60 -9.35
N LYS A 415 -22.79 5.86 -9.24
CA LYS A 415 -24.15 6.42 -9.34
C LYS A 415 -24.48 7.34 -8.17
N LYS A 416 -24.11 6.97 -6.95
CA LYS A 416 -24.56 7.65 -5.72
C LYS A 416 -23.56 8.65 -5.13
N SER A 417 -22.27 8.52 -5.43
CA SER A 417 -21.19 9.35 -4.83
C SER A 417 -21.26 10.84 -5.13
N ARG A 418 -22.08 11.27 -6.11
CA ARG A 418 -22.30 12.69 -6.40
C ARG A 418 -23.28 13.37 -5.44
N GLU A 419 -24.14 12.58 -4.80
CA GLU A 419 -25.24 13.07 -3.97
C GLU A 419 -25.06 12.69 -2.49
N LYS A 420 -24.46 11.52 -2.25
CA LYS A 420 -24.35 10.92 -0.91
C LYS A 420 -22.92 10.53 -0.59
N VAL A 421 -22.59 10.56 0.69
CA VAL A 421 -21.36 9.96 1.22
C VAL A 421 -21.48 8.44 1.08
N ILE A 422 -20.46 7.78 0.51
CA ILE A 422 -20.43 6.33 0.40
C ILE A 422 -19.47 5.77 1.45
N CYS A 423 -19.97 4.87 2.27
CA CYS A 423 -19.20 4.08 3.22
C CYS A 423 -19.20 2.62 2.74
N VAL A 424 -18.03 2.00 2.69
CA VAL A 424 -17.90 0.56 2.44
C VAL A 424 -17.47 -0.09 3.74
N LEU A 425 -18.26 -1.05 4.22
CA LEU A 425 -18.00 -1.79 5.45
C LEU A 425 -17.60 -3.22 5.10
N CYS A 426 -16.44 -3.66 5.56
CA CYS A 426 -16.00 -5.04 5.44
C CYS A 426 -15.11 -5.44 6.63
N HIS A 427 -14.99 -6.74 6.89
CA HIS A 427 -14.14 -7.24 7.97
C HIS A 427 -12.64 -7.20 7.62
N HIS A 428 -12.29 -7.57 6.39
CA HIS A 428 -10.90 -7.66 5.96
C HIS A 428 -10.36 -6.32 5.42
N GLU A 429 -9.07 -6.10 5.60
CA GLU A 429 -8.35 -4.91 5.14
C GLU A 429 -8.27 -4.84 3.60
N ILE A 430 -8.48 -3.65 3.04
CA ILE A 430 -8.38 -3.35 1.59
C ILE A 430 -7.02 -2.70 1.26
N ILE A 431 -6.53 -1.85 2.15
CA ILE A 431 -5.23 -1.19 2.05
C ILE A 431 -4.32 -1.70 3.16
N PRO A 432 -2.99 -1.67 2.97
CA PRO A 432 -2.06 -1.98 4.05
C PRO A 432 -2.34 -1.14 5.29
N THR A 433 -2.53 -1.78 6.44
CA THR A 433 -2.62 -1.10 7.73
C THR A 433 -1.31 -1.25 8.48
N PRO A 434 -0.81 -0.20 9.16
CA PRO A 434 0.33 -0.34 10.05
C PRO A 434 0.08 -1.49 11.02
N MET A 435 1.10 -2.33 11.26
CA MET A 435 0.97 -3.30 12.33
C MET A 435 0.78 -2.48 13.61
N SER A 436 -0.36 -2.66 14.27
CA SER A 436 -0.53 -2.13 15.62
C SER A 436 0.64 -2.64 16.44
N VAL A 437 1.47 -1.72 16.94
CA VAL A 437 2.66 -1.99 17.76
C VAL A 437 2.21 -2.53 19.12
N TRP A 438 1.65 -3.73 19.12
CA TRP A 438 1.32 -4.56 20.25
C TRP A 438 1.48 -6.02 19.82
N LYS A 439 2.62 -6.34 19.19
CA LYS A 439 3.16 -7.67 19.39
C LYS A 439 3.76 -7.64 20.79
N THR A 440 2.98 -8.06 21.78
CA THR A 440 3.52 -8.42 23.09
C THR A 440 4.56 -9.49 22.83
N GLU A 441 5.83 -9.11 22.80
CA GLU A 441 6.90 -10.08 22.98
C GLU A 441 6.64 -10.71 24.34
N LEU A 442 6.25 -11.98 24.35
CA LEU A 442 6.41 -12.82 25.52
C LEU A 442 7.92 -12.85 25.78
N CYS A 443 8.40 -11.95 26.65
CA CYS A 443 9.70 -12.13 27.25
C CYS A 443 9.64 -13.44 28.00
N ASP A 444 10.35 -14.45 27.49
CA ASP A 444 10.58 -15.69 28.20
C ASP A 444 11.05 -15.33 29.61
N LYS A 445 10.25 -15.71 30.61
CA LYS A 445 10.70 -15.80 32.00
C LYS A 445 11.78 -16.87 32.03
N ILE A 446 13.02 -16.49 31.81
CA ILE A 446 14.16 -17.24 32.35
C ILE A 446 14.01 -17.11 33.86
N LYS A 447 13.42 -18.16 34.47
CA LYS A 447 13.60 -18.44 35.89
C LYS A 447 15.09 -18.59 36.11
N THR A 448 15.72 -17.57 36.66
CA THR A 448 16.97 -17.75 37.41
C THR A 448 16.62 -18.58 38.64
N SER A 449 16.70 -19.91 38.51
CA SER A 449 16.86 -20.79 39.65
C SER A 449 18.33 -20.82 40.01
N ASN A 450 18.62 -20.24 41.17
CA ASN A 450 19.71 -20.54 42.11
C ASN A 450 20.78 -21.54 41.64
N PHE A 451 22.01 -21.05 41.53
CA PHE A 451 23.17 -21.79 42.02
C PHE A 451 23.92 -20.89 43.01
N GLN A 452 24.10 -21.43 44.21
CA GLN A 452 25.10 -20.98 45.18
C GLN A 452 26.50 -21.23 44.61
#